data_AF-A0A6G6WQ60-F1
#
_entry.id   AF-A0A6G6WQ60-F1
#
_cell.length_a   1.000
_cell.length_b   1.000
_cell.length_c   1.000
_cell.angle_alpha   90.00
_cell.angle_beta   90.00
_cell.angle_gamma   90.00
#
_symmetry.space_group_name_H-M   'P 1'
#
loop_
_entity.id
_entity.type
_entity.pdbx_description
1 polymer ?
#
loop_
_entity_poly.entity_id
_entity_poly.type
_entity_poly.pdbx_seq_one_letter_code
_entity_poly.pdbx_strand_id
1 'polypeptide(L)'
;MGLTTDEIAAHPALPACIRRQSAALVQAFEANPRLASVFATQQRWLMAHLALALYFRSHDKGFKITEFLDLIDRHEVASRNTADTFVKEMLKYNFARIVRGANDRRARPIEPTEASLKEIQDWLVVHFATLDGLDGGRRAQTCHETPGLTTVIQPLIADALLSSPKVREPEKTFSLFTWLNNGGIVMDRIIAGIDEADAGSERIPTTITSVKEMAAWLHLSRSHLVRKLRDAEALGSIGWQGKRGQSVMWVSQGFRLEYTMAQAVKLAIIDQAYGLVTGV
;
A
#
# COMPACT_ATOMS: atom_id res chain seq x y z
N MET A 1 -4.02 -6.10 -23.22
CA MET A 1 -3.77 -7.22 -22.28
C MET A 1 -2.68 -6.75 -21.34
N GLY A 2 -2.97 -6.69 -20.04
CA GLY A 2 -2.04 -6.13 -19.07
C GLY A 2 -0.79 -6.99 -18.84
N LEU A 3 0.28 -6.35 -18.39
CA LEU A 3 1.54 -6.98 -18.00
C LEU A 3 1.32 -7.98 -16.87
N THR A 4 1.83 -9.19 -17.04
CA THR A 4 1.80 -10.23 -16.01
C THR A 4 2.81 -9.96 -14.90
N THR A 5 2.64 -10.60 -13.75
CA THR A 5 3.60 -10.50 -12.64
C THR A 5 5.02 -10.88 -13.05
N ASP A 6 5.18 -11.94 -13.85
CA ASP A 6 6.49 -12.46 -14.25
C ASP A 6 7.17 -11.52 -15.26
N GLU A 7 6.42 -10.95 -16.20
CA GLU A 7 6.91 -9.92 -17.13
C GLU A 7 7.37 -8.66 -16.38
N ILE A 8 6.58 -8.19 -15.40
CA ILE A 8 6.96 -7.04 -14.58
C ILE A 8 8.21 -7.38 -13.78
N ALA A 9 8.23 -8.50 -13.04
CA ALA A 9 9.33 -8.90 -12.18
C ALA A 9 10.66 -9.10 -12.93
N ALA A 10 10.61 -9.55 -14.18
CA ALA A 10 11.78 -9.72 -15.03
C ALA A 10 12.24 -8.41 -15.73
N HIS A 11 11.45 -7.33 -15.64
CA HIS A 11 11.74 -6.11 -16.39
C HIS A 11 12.99 -5.38 -15.85
N PRO A 12 13.98 -5.05 -16.71
CA PRO A 12 15.26 -4.48 -16.25
C PRO A 12 15.10 -3.08 -15.62
N ALA A 13 14.07 -2.33 -16.02
CA ALA A 13 13.79 -1.00 -15.44
C ALA A 13 13.03 -1.06 -14.10
N LEU A 14 12.55 -2.24 -13.68
CA LEU A 14 11.69 -2.37 -12.51
C LEU A 14 12.34 -1.84 -11.21
N PRO A 15 13.60 -2.15 -10.87
CA PRO A 15 14.21 -1.64 -9.64
C PRO A 15 14.21 -0.11 -9.55
N ALA A 16 14.53 0.57 -10.66
CA ALA A 16 14.54 2.02 -10.73
C ALA A 16 13.12 2.60 -10.63
N CYS A 17 12.14 1.98 -11.29
CA CYS A 17 10.75 2.40 -11.22
C CYS A 17 10.17 2.22 -9.80
N ILE A 18 10.43 1.08 -9.17
CA ILE A 18 10.04 0.81 -7.79
C ILE A 18 10.70 1.80 -6.82
N ARG A 19 11.98 2.13 -6.98
CA ARG A 19 12.63 3.14 -6.11
C ARG A 19 11.93 4.49 -6.19
N ARG A 20 11.57 4.94 -7.40
CA ARG A 20 10.78 6.17 -7.61
C ARG A 20 9.39 6.05 -7.00
N GLN A 21 8.73 4.90 -7.16
CA GLN A 21 7.43 4.60 -6.54
C GLN A 21 7.53 4.74 -5.01
N SER A 22 8.50 4.08 -4.38
CA SER A 22 8.73 4.12 -2.94
C SER A 22 9.01 5.55 -2.46
N ALA A 23 9.80 6.33 -3.19
CA ALA A 23 10.06 7.73 -2.85
C ALA A 23 8.77 8.57 -2.88
N ALA A 24 7.92 8.39 -3.90
CA ALA A 24 6.65 9.08 -4.00
C ALA A 24 5.68 8.69 -2.85
N LEU A 25 5.63 7.41 -2.49
CA LEU A 25 4.80 6.93 -1.36
C LEU A 25 5.30 7.46 -0.01
N VAL A 26 6.62 7.56 0.18
CA VAL A 26 7.22 8.18 1.37
C VAL A 26 6.87 9.67 1.44
N GLN A 27 6.95 10.41 0.33
CA GLN A 27 6.56 11.82 0.27
C GLN A 27 5.07 12.02 0.57
N ALA A 28 4.20 11.15 0.04
CA ALA A 28 2.77 11.18 0.34
C ALA A 28 2.50 10.93 1.84
N PHE A 29 3.21 9.98 2.45
CA PHE A 29 3.15 9.76 3.89
C PHE A 29 3.59 11.00 4.68
N GLU A 30 4.68 11.67 4.29
CA GLU A 30 5.17 12.87 4.97
C GLU A 30 4.22 14.07 4.83
N ALA A 31 3.53 14.18 3.69
CA ALA A 31 2.53 15.22 3.45
C ALA A 31 1.30 15.06 4.35
N ASN A 32 0.84 13.82 4.61
CA ASN A 32 -0.31 13.56 5.47
C ASN A 32 -0.17 12.24 6.28
N PRO A 33 0.66 12.23 7.34
CA PRO A 33 0.95 11.00 8.10
C PRO A 33 -0.30 10.37 8.73
N ARG A 34 -1.28 11.21 9.10
CA ARG A 34 -2.51 10.75 9.75
C ARG A 34 -3.40 9.99 8.78
N LEU A 35 -3.58 10.49 7.56
CA LEU A 35 -4.37 9.82 6.54
C LEU A 35 -3.64 8.60 5.99
N ALA A 36 -2.33 8.68 5.81
CA ALA A 36 -1.51 7.52 5.43
C ALA A 36 -1.56 6.39 6.48
N SER A 37 -1.78 6.70 7.77
CA SER A 37 -1.95 5.69 8.82
C SER A 37 -3.21 4.82 8.66
N VAL A 38 -4.17 5.22 7.82
CA VAL A 38 -5.26 4.32 7.39
C VAL A 38 -4.69 3.06 6.75
N PHE A 39 -3.57 3.18 6.05
CA PHE A 39 -2.86 2.08 5.39
C PHE A 39 -1.69 1.52 6.21
N ALA A 40 -1.67 1.78 7.52
CA ALA A 40 -0.54 1.43 8.39
C ALA A 40 -0.23 -0.07 8.42
N THR A 41 -1.23 -0.94 8.27
CA THR A 41 -1.02 -2.39 8.21
C THR A 41 -1.71 -2.96 6.99
N GLN A 42 -1.28 -4.14 6.55
CA GLN A 42 -1.92 -4.82 5.44
C GLN A 42 -3.43 -5.04 5.68
N GLN A 43 -3.79 -5.45 6.89
CA GLN A 43 -5.20 -5.63 7.26
C GLN A 43 -6.01 -4.35 7.09
N ARG A 44 -5.51 -3.21 7.57
CA ARG A 44 -6.21 -1.92 7.41
C ARG A 44 -6.24 -1.46 5.96
N TRP A 45 -5.18 -1.74 5.20
CA TRP A 45 -5.12 -1.46 3.77
C TRP A 45 -6.18 -2.23 2.97
N LEU A 46 -6.34 -3.53 3.24
CA LEU A 46 -7.40 -4.35 2.63
C LEU A 46 -8.81 -3.90 3.06
N MET A 47 -9.01 -3.55 4.33
CA MET A 47 -10.28 -2.98 4.81
C MET A 47 -10.63 -1.66 4.09
N ALA A 48 -9.66 -0.78 3.89
CA ALA A 48 -9.85 0.48 3.18
C ALA A 48 -10.23 0.25 1.70
N HIS A 49 -9.52 -0.65 1.00
CA HIS A 49 -9.85 -1.00 -0.39
C HIS A 49 -11.26 -1.57 -0.52
N LEU A 50 -11.68 -2.44 0.42
CA LEU A 50 -13.02 -3.02 0.43
C LEU A 50 -14.10 -1.94 0.67
N ALA A 51 -13.90 -1.03 1.63
CA ALA A 51 -14.83 0.07 1.89
C ALA A 51 -14.98 1.00 0.68
N LEU A 52 -13.88 1.33 0.00
CA LEU A 52 -13.88 2.12 -1.23
C LEU A 52 -14.60 1.39 -2.37
N ALA A 53 -14.40 0.08 -2.51
CA ALA A 53 -15.08 -0.71 -3.54
C ALA A 53 -16.60 -0.72 -3.33
N LEU A 54 -17.05 -0.86 -2.09
CA LEU A 54 -18.47 -0.74 -1.73
C LEU A 54 -19.04 0.64 -2.05
N TYR A 55 -18.30 1.70 -1.71
CA TYR A 55 -18.69 3.08 -1.99
C TYR A 55 -18.86 3.34 -3.49
N PHE A 56 -17.87 2.99 -4.31
CA PHE A 56 -17.96 3.23 -5.74
C PHE A 56 -19.03 2.39 -6.44
N ARG A 57 -19.25 1.14 -5.99
CA ARG A 57 -20.35 0.28 -6.49
C ARG A 57 -21.73 0.81 -6.13
N SER A 58 -21.86 1.60 -5.06
CA SER A 58 -23.14 2.20 -4.69
C SER A 58 -23.46 3.47 -5.50
N HIS A 59 -22.61 3.84 -6.46
CA HIS A 59 -22.69 5.08 -7.23
C HIS A 59 -22.78 6.30 -6.31
N ASP A 60 -21.81 6.38 -5.40
CA ASP A 60 -21.60 7.46 -4.44
C ASP A 60 -22.74 7.66 -3.42
N LYS A 61 -23.63 6.67 -3.26
CA LYS A 61 -24.73 6.69 -2.28
C LYS A 61 -24.27 6.29 -0.86
N GLY A 62 -22.99 6.00 -0.69
CA GLY A 62 -22.42 5.42 0.53
C GLY A 62 -22.70 3.92 0.66
N PHE A 63 -22.05 3.29 1.63
CA PHE A 63 -22.21 1.85 1.92
C PHE A 63 -22.75 1.63 3.34
N LYS A 64 -23.40 0.49 3.57
CA LYS A 64 -23.89 0.11 4.91
C LYS A 64 -22.78 -0.61 5.68
N ILE A 65 -22.65 -0.31 6.97
CA ILE A 65 -21.66 -1.00 7.82
C ILE A 65 -21.90 -2.51 7.87
N THR A 66 -23.15 -2.98 7.82
CA THR A 66 -23.46 -4.42 7.82
C THR A 66 -22.88 -5.12 6.60
N GLU A 67 -23.00 -4.52 5.42
CA GLU A 67 -22.46 -5.06 4.18
C GLU A 67 -20.92 -5.10 4.21
N PHE A 68 -20.30 -4.04 4.73
CA PHE A 68 -18.86 -4.00 4.97
C PHE A 68 -18.41 -5.13 5.90
N LEU A 69 -19.06 -5.31 7.05
CA LEU A 69 -18.70 -6.36 8.01
C LEU A 69 -18.90 -7.77 7.44
N ASP A 70 -19.94 -7.98 6.63
CA ASP A 70 -20.20 -9.28 6.01
C ASP A 70 -19.14 -9.63 4.96
N LEU A 71 -18.70 -8.66 4.16
CA LEU A 71 -17.60 -8.90 3.21
C LEU A 71 -16.26 -9.10 3.89
N ILE A 72 -15.98 -8.37 4.98
CA ILE A 72 -14.75 -8.56 5.75
C ILE A 72 -14.67 -9.98 6.32
N ASP A 73 -15.79 -10.49 6.83
CA ASP A 73 -15.89 -11.86 7.36
C ASP A 73 -15.73 -12.90 6.24
N ARG A 74 -16.44 -12.73 5.11
CA ARG A 74 -16.33 -13.63 3.94
C ARG A 74 -14.92 -13.70 3.37
N HIS A 75 -14.24 -12.56 3.31
CA HIS A 75 -12.86 -12.50 2.85
C HIS A 75 -11.87 -12.76 3.98
N GLU A 76 -12.27 -13.08 5.21
CA GLU A 76 -11.35 -13.36 6.33
C GLU A 76 -10.26 -12.29 6.52
N VAL A 77 -10.57 -11.02 6.24
CA VAL A 77 -9.58 -9.93 6.31
C VAL A 77 -9.30 -9.55 7.77
N ALA A 78 -10.36 -9.53 8.58
CA ALA A 78 -10.32 -9.17 9.99
C ALA A 78 -11.54 -9.72 10.73
N SER A 79 -11.48 -9.73 12.06
CA SER A 79 -12.69 -9.99 12.85
C SER A 79 -13.71 -8.85 12.67
N ARG A 80 -15.00 -9.15 12.83
CA ARG A 80 -16.08 -8.14 12.79
C ARG A 80 -15.85 -7.00 13.78
N ASN A 81 -15.32 -7.29 14.98
CA ASN A 81 -15.01 -6.28 15.99
C ASN A 81 -13.88 -5.33 15.55
N THR A 82 -12.84 -5.89 14.93
CA THR A 82 -11.73 -5.12 14.37
C THR A 82 -12.21 -4.19 13.25
N ALA A 83 -13.08 -4.71 12.37
CA ALA A 83 -13.64 -3.98 11.24
C ALA A 83 -14.59 -2.86 11.68
N ASP A 84 -15.46 -3.12 12.66
CA ASP A 84 -16.31 -2.09 13.28
C ASP A 84 -15.47 -0.98 13.93
N THR A 85 -14.41 -1.35 14.65
CA THR A 85 -13.48 -0.38 15.25
C THR A 85 -12.80 0.47 14.19
N PHE A 86 -12.35 -0.14 13.08
CA PHE A 86 -11.76 0.56 11.95
C PHE A 86 -12.72 1.60 11.35
N VAL A 87 -13.98 1.24 11.09
CA VAL A 87 -14.98 2.18 10.55
C VAL A 87 -15.26 3.33 11.50
N LYS A 88 -15.40 3.04 12.81
CA LYS A 88 -15.57 4.07 13.85
C LYS A 88 -14.40 5.05 13.88
N GLU A 89 -13.18 4.55 13.68
CA GLU A 89 -11.98 5.37 13.59
C GLU A 89 -12.00 6.27 12.34
N MET A 90 -12.39 5.74 11.18
CA MET A 90 -12.51 6.53 9.94
C MET A 90 -13.52 7.68 10.10
N LEU A 91 -14.64 7.43 10.79
CA LEU A 91 -15.63 8.45 11.12
C LEU A 91 -15.08 9.47 12.14
N LYS A 92 -14.42 9.00 13.21
CA LYS A 92 -13.85 9.84 14.27
C LYS A 92 -12.81 10.82 13.74
N TYR A 93 -12.01 10.40 12.77
CA TYR A 93 -10.93 11.21 12.19
C TYR A 93 -11.30 11.87 10.86
N ASN A 94 -12.58 11.83 10.48
CA ASN A 94 -13.11 12.49 9.29
C ASN A 94 -12.45 12.02 7.97
N PHE A 95 -12.07 10.75 7.92
CA PHE A 95 -11.68 10.06 6.68
C PHE A 95 -12.90 9.47 5.96
N ALA A 96 -13.97 9.22 6.72
CA ALA A 96 -15.29 8.92 6.23
C ALA A 96 -16.33 9.75 7.00
N ARG A 97 -17.54 9.87 6.46
CA ARG A 97 -18.68 10.54 7.08
C ARG A 97 -19.98 9.80 6.79
N ILE A 98 -21.01 10.08 7.58
CA ILE A 98 -22.36 9.63 7.26
C ILE A 98 -22.92 10.52 6.15
N VAL A 99 -23.47 9.90 5.10
CA VAL A 99 -24.09 10.61 3.98
C VAL A 99 -25.20 11.52 4.51
N ARG A 100 -25.17 12.79 4.11
CA ARG A 100 -26.17 13.78 4.51
C ARG A 100 -27.47 13.59 3.73
N GLY A 101 -28.61 13.70 4.40
CA GLY A 101 -29.92 13.67 3.74
C GLY A 101 -30.37 12.29 3.24
N ALA A 102 -29.74 11.20 3.68
CA ALA A 102 -30.21 9.85 3.36
C ALA A 102 -31.67 9.65 3.81
N ASN A 103 -32.55 9.29 2.87
CA ASN A 103 -34.00 9.11 3.10
C ASN A 103 -34.30 8.08 4.20
N ASP A 104 -33.42 7.09 4.40
CA ASP A 104 -33.48 6.15 5.51
C ASP A 104 -32.46 6.53 6.59
N ARG A 105 -32.93 7.29 7.59
CA ARG A 105 -32.13 7.67 8.78
C ARG A 105 -31.63 6.47 9.59
N ARG A 106 -32.23 5.27 9.44
CA ARG A 106 -31.79 4.05 10.13
C ARG A 106 -30.60 3.40 9.44
N ALA A 107 -30.52 3.47 8.11
CA ALA A 107 -29.44 2.85 7.35
C ALA A 107 -28.08 3.53 7.54
N ARG A 108 -28.06 4.86 7.79
CA ARG A 108 -26.85 5.68 8.01
C ARG A 108 -25.66 5.30 7.10
N PRO A 109 -25.83 5.38 5.77
CA PRO A 109 -24.76 5.00 4.85
C PRO A 109 -23.52 5.86 5.05
N ILE A 110 -22.36 5.26 4.80
CA ILE A 110 -21.03 5.82 5.03
C ILE A 110 -20.39 6.13 3.68
N GLU A 111 -19.80 7.31 3.54
CA GLU A 111 -19.00 7.71 2.37
C GLU A 111 -17.59 8.15 2.80
N PRO A 112 -16.54 7.89 2.01
CA PRO A 112 -15.24 8.51 2.18
C PRO A 112 -15.34 10.04 2.02
N THR A 113 -14.45 10.78 2.68
CA THR A 113 -14.33 12.22 2.41
C THR A 113 -13.58 12.49 1.11
N GLU A 114 -13.72 13.71 0.58
CA GLU A 114 -13.07 14.16 -0.64
C GLU A 114 -11.54 14.03 -0.54
N ALA A 115 -10.98 14.29 0.65
CA ALA A 115 -9.56 14.08 0.92
C ALA A 115 -9.15 12.60 0.76
N SER A 116 -9.93 11.68 1.32
CA SER A 116 -9.67 10.23 1.19
C SER A 116 -9.81 9.74 -0.26
N LEU A 117 -10.75 10.29 -1.02
CA LEU A 117 -10.91 10.00 -2.45
C LEU A 117 -9.73 10.53 -3.27
N LYS A 118 -9.19 11.70 -2.90
CA LYS A 118 -7.98 12.23 -3.53
C LYS A 118 -6.77 11.34 -3.26
N GLU A 119 -6.58 10.87 -2.03
CA GLU A 119 -5.44 10.00 -1.70
C GLU A 119 -5.46 8.68 -2.46
N ILE A 120 -6.63 8.04 -2.64
CA ILE A 120 -6.68 6.80 -3.42
C ILE A 120 -6.39 7.07 -4.90
N GLN A 121 -6.80 8.22 -5.44
CA GLN A 121 -6.45 8.62 -6.80
C GLN A 121 -4.94 8.87 -6.93
N ASP A 122 -4.33 9.61 -6.00
CA ASP A 122 -2.88 9.88 -6.00
C ASP A 122 -2.08 8.58 -5.86
N TRP A 123 -2.51 7.68 -4.98
CA TRP A 123 -1.93 6.33 -4.84
C TRP A 123 -1.99 5.57 -6.16
N LEU A 124 -3.13 5.59 -6.86
CA LEU A 124 -3.28 4.91 -8.14
C LEU A 124 -2.37 5.52 -9.22
N VAL A 125 -2.27 6.85 -9.26
CA VAL A 125 -1.37 7.57 -10.18
C VAL A 125 0.10 7.18 -9.97
N VAL A 126 0.55 7.01 -8.74
CA VAL A 126 1.93 6.55 -8.45
C VAL A 126 2.20 5.16 -9.04
N HIS A 127 1.24 4.25 -8.96
CA HIS A 127 1.40 2.90 -9.51
C HIS A 127 1.28 2.89 -11.04
N PHE A 128 0.41 3.72 -11.61
CA PHE A 128 0.35 3.92 -13.06
C PHE A 128 1.63 4.52 -13.62
N ALA A 129 2.22 5.53 -12.96
CA ALA A 129 3.50 6.09 -13.38
C ALA A 129 4.63 5.05 -13.30
N THR A 130 4.52 4.10 -12.38
CA THR A 130 5.46 2.97 -12.28
C THR A 130 5.32 2.04 -13.49
N LEU A 131 4.09 1.65 -13.84
CA LEU A 131 3.79 0.83 -15.03
C LEU A 131 4.22 1.54 -16.33
N ASP A 132 3.90 2.82 -16.47
CA ASP A 132 4.28 3.65 -17.63
C ASP A 132 5.80 3.74 -17.78
N GLY A 133 6.54 3.70 -16.67
CA GLY A 133 8.01 3.62 -16.68
C GLY A 133 8.58 2.28 -17.15
N LEU A 134 7.77 1.21 -17.19
CA LEU A 134 8.17 -0.11 -17.71
C LEU A 134 7.93 -0.21 -19.21
N ASP A 135 6.76 0.21 -19.70
CA ASP A 135 6.34 -0.02 -21.08
C ASP A 135 6.15 1.24 -21.93
N GLY A 136 6.44 2.43 -21.39
CA GLY A 136 6.24 3.71 -22.07
C GLY A 136 4.76 4.12 -22.21
N GLY A 137 3.87 3.51 -21.42
CA GLY A 137 2.46 3.82 -21.38
C GLY A 137 2.13 5.24 -20.90
N ARG A 138 0.82 5.53 -20.84
CA ARG A 138 0.29 6.85 -20.42
C ARG A 138 -0.85 6.72 -19.41
N ARG A 139 -0.90 5.63 -18.65
CA ARG A 139 -1.96 5.33 -17.69
C ARG A 139 -2.14 6.44 -16.66
N ALA A 140 -1.04 7.02 -16.17
CA ALA A 140 -1.07 8.10 -15.20
C ALA A 140 -1.71 9.37 -15.79
N GLN A 141 -1.34 9.72 -17.02
CA GLN A 141 -1.95 10.82 -17.77
C GLN A 141 -3.45 10.56 -18.01
N THR A 142 -3.81 9.38 -18.52
CA THR A 142 -5.22 9.02 -18.76
C THR A 142 -6.05 9.07 -17.49
N CYS A 143 -5.50 8.63 -16.35
CA CYS A 143 -6.18 8.71 -15.06
C CYS A 143 -6.45 10.15 -14.61
N HIS A 144 -5.59 11.10 -15.00
CA HIS A 144 -5.81 12.52 -14.74
C HIS A 144 -6.84 13.14 -15.69
N GLU A 145 -6.79 12.75 -16.97
CA GLU A 145 -7.64 13.31 -18.05
C GLU A 145 -9.04 12.70 -18.10
N THR A 146 -9.28 11.57 -17.41
CA THR A 146 -10.56 10.85 -17.43
C THR A 146 -11.22 10.85 -16.05
N PRO A 147 -12.01 11.88 -15.71
CA PRO A 147 -12.81 11.90 -14.49
C PRO A 147 -13.69 10.65 -14.39
N GLY A 148 -13.64 9.96 -13.23
CA GLY A 148 -14.40 8.74 -12.99
C GLY A 148 -13.66 7.44 -13.32
N LEU A 149 -12.46 7.48 -13.92
CA LEU A 149 -11.69 6.26 -14.17
C LEU A 149 -11.38 5.52 -12.86
N THR A 150 -10.97 6.24 -11.81
CA THR A 150 -10.73 5.67 -10.47
C THR A 150 -11.98 4.98 -9.91
N THR A 151 -13.17 5.54 -10.13
CA THR A 151 -14.45 4.97 -9.67
C THR A 151 -14.69 3.57 -10.25
N VAL A 152 -14.29 3.34 -11.51
CA VAL A 152 -14.51 2.05 -12.19
C VAL A 152 -13.37 1.07 -11.93
N ILE A 153 -12.11 1.55 -11.90
CA ILE A 153 -10.93 0.69 -11.71
C ILE A 153 -10.78 0.23 -10.26
N GLN A 154 -11.02 1.12 -9.28
CA GLN A 154 -10.72 0.82 -7.88
C GLN A 154 -11.45 -0.43 -7.34
N PRO A 155 -12.74 -0.67 -7.64
CA PRO A 155 -13.42 -1.90 -7.23
C PRO A 155 -12.78 -3.17 -7.80
N LEU A 156 -12.34 -3.14 -9.06
CA LEU A 156 -11.67 -4.28 -9.70
C LEU A 156 -10.31 -4.57 -9.04
N ILE A 157 -9.54 -3.52 -8.72
CA ILE A 157 -8.30 -3.64 -7.95
C ILE A 157 -8.60 -4.27 -6.58
N ALA A 158 -9.60 -3.76 -5.86
CA ALA A 158 -9.93 -4.24 -4.53
C ALA A 158 -10.27 -5.73 -4.53
N ASP A 159 -11.11 -6.18 -5.46
CA ASP A 159 -11.48 -7.60 -5.58
C ASP A 159 -10.27 -8.49 -5.84
N ALA A 160 -9.39 -8.07 -6.76
CA ALA A 160 -8.18 -8.81 -7.10
C ALA A 160 -7.18 -8.85 -5.93
N LEU A 161 -7.03 -7.75 -5.18
CA LEU A 161 -6.21 -7.72 -3.97
C LEU A 161 -6.77 -8.67 -2.88
N LEU A 162 -8.10 -8.66 -2.68
CA LEU A 162 -8.79 -9.49 -1.70
C LEU A 162 -8.85 -10.98 -2.07
N SER A 163 -8.59 -11.31 -3.35
CA SER A 163 -8.62 -12.67 -3.86
C SER A 163 -7.24 -13.24 -4.17
N SER A 164 -6.18 -12.43 -4.08
CA SER A 164 -4.81 -12.84 -4.40
C SER A 164 -4.10 -13.44 -3.18
N PRO A 165 -3.77 -14.75 -3.16
CA PRO A 165 -3.02 -15.34 -2.06
C PRO A 165 -1.65 -14.69 -1.90
N LYS A 166 -0.97 -14.37 -3.02
CA LYS A 166 0.33 -13.69 -3.00
C LYS A 166 0.29 -12.31 -2.32
N VAL A 167 -0.86 -11.62 -2.41
CA VAL A 167 -1.06 -10.38 -1.67
C VAL A 167 -1.35 -10.71 -0.21
N ARG A 168 -2.33 -11.57 0.05
CA ARG A 168 -2.89 -11.82 1.39
C ARG A 168 -1.96 -12.53 2.36
N GLU A 169 -1.11 -13.39 1.83
CA GLU A 169 -0.21 -14.26 2.59
C GLU A 169 1.23 -13.98 2.15
N PRO A 170 1.75 -12.78 2.45
CA PRO A 170 3.14 -12.50 2.17
C PRO A 170 4.04 -13.40 3.00
N GLU A 171 5.14 -13.85 2.41
CA GLU A 171 6.08 -14.76 3.05
C GLU A 171 7.30 -14.01 3.62
N LYS A 172 8.12 -14.74 4.39
CA LYS A 172 9.48 -14.35 4.80
C LYS A 172 9.54 -12.96 5.44
N THR A 173 10.49 -12.11 5.05
CA THR A 173 10.73 -10.82 5.70
C THR A 173 9.64 -9.82 5.37
N PHE A 174 9.07 -9.87 4.16
CA PHE A 174 7.94 -9.02 3.80
C PHE A 174 6.78 -9.19 4.80
N SER A 175 6.50 -10.43 5.22
CA SER A 175 5.48 -10.75 6.23
C SER A 175 5.72 -10.05 7.57
N LEU A 176 6.97 -9.91 8.01
CA LEU A 176 7.28 -9.26 9.29
C LEU A 176 6.84 -7.79 9.30
N PHE A 177 6.98 -7.13 8.15
CA PHE A 177 6.63 -5.73 7.97
C PHE A 177 5.14 -5.51 7.70
N THR A 178 4.40 -6.47 7.15
CA THR A 178 2.94 -6.28 6.95
C THR A 178 2.15 -6.18 8.26
N TRP A 179 2.68 -6.78 9.34
CA TRP A 179 2.15 -6.70 10.71
C TRP A 179 2.68 -5.51 11.53
N LEU A 180 3.70 -4.80 11.03
CA LEU A 180 4.22 -3.61 11.68
C LEU A 180 3.35 -2.42 11.25
N ASN A 181 2.89 -1.60 12.20
CA ASN A 181 2.27 -0.32 11.88
C ASN A 181 3.24 0.53 11.04
N ASN A 182 2.77 1.03 9.90
CA ASN A 182 3.54 1.71 8.86
C ASN A 182 4.67 0.84 8.26
N GLY A 183 4.57 -0.48 8.31
CA GLY A 183 5.64 -1.36 7.82
C GLY A 183 5.82 -1.31 6.30
N GLY A 184 4.76 -1.07 5.53
CA GLY A 184 4.88 -0.74 4.11
C GLY A 184 5.75 0.49 3.87
N ILE A 185 5.48 1.58 4.61
CA ILE A 185 6.26 2.83 4.56
C ILE A 185 7.71 2.63 5.05
N VAL A 186 7.96 1.75 6.03
CA VAL A 186 9.32 1.38 6.43
C VAL A 186 10.07 0.76 5.24
N MET A 187 9.45 -0.20 4.55
CA MET A 187 10.04 -0.84 3.39
C MET A 187 10.23 0.18 2.25
N ASP A 188 9.25 1.05 2.00
CA ASP A 188 9.37 2.11 0.99
C ASP A 188 10.53 3.05 1.32
N ARG A 189 10.72 3.44 2.59
CA ARG A 189 11.83 4.30 3.02
C ARG A 189 13.19 3.64 2.83
N ILE A 190 13.28 2.34 3.12
CA ILE A 190 14.46 1.52 2.89
C ILE A 190 14.79 1.51 1.40
N ILE A 191 13.82 1.15 0.55
CA ILE A 191 14.01 1.00 -0.89
C ILE A 191 14.29 2.33 -1.58
N ALA A 192 13.59 3.41 -1.21
CA ALA A 192 13.85 4.76 -1.72
C ALA A 192 15.26 5.26 -1.37
N GLY A 193 15.87 4.73 -0.31
CA GLY A 193 17.18 5.12 0.18
C GLY A 193 18.37 4.30 -0.33
N ILE A 194 18.20 3.43 -1.32
CA ILE A 194 19.30 2.66 -1.92
C ILE A 194 19.92 3.40 -3.11
N ASP A 195 21.24 3.25 -3.27
CA ASP A 195 21.94 3.69 -4.47
C ASP A 195 21.76 2.66 -5.60
N GLU A 196 21.47 3.15 -6.82
CA GLU A 196 21.31 2.32 -8.01
C GLU A 196 22.64 1.77 -8.52
N ALA A 197 23.76 2.45 -8.23
CA ALA A 197 25.08 1.99 -8.62
C ALA A 197 25.44 0.61 -8.03
N ASP A 198 24.84 0.27 -6.90
CA ASP A 198 25.11 -0.96 -6.15
C ASP A 198 24.10 -2.10 -6.42
N ALA A 199 23.22 -1.98 -7.41
CA ALA A 199 22.06 -2.88 -7.60
C ALA A 199 22.41 -4.38 -7.61
N GLY A 200 23.59 -4.75 -8.09
CA GLY A 200 24.09 -6.13 -8.14
C GLY A 200 24.76 -6.66 -6.86
N SER A 201 24.97 -5.82 -5.84
CA SER A 201 25.63 -6.22 -4.59
C SER A 201 24.71 -7.07 -3.70
N GLU A 202 25.26 -8.09 -3.04
CA GLU A 202 24.51 -8.85 -2.03
C GLU A 202 23.96 -7.93 -0.93
N ARG A 203 24.72 -6.89 -0.54
CA ARG A 203 24.32 -5.93 0.50
C ARG A 203 24.46 -4.51 -0.01
N ILE A 204 23.37 -3.75 0.04
CA ILE A 204 23.36 -2.34 -0.38
C ILE A 204 23.11 -1.46 0.85
N PRO A 205 23.96 -0.46 1.12
CA PRO A 205 23.71 0.54 2.15
C PRO A 205 22.46 1.35 1.86
N THR A 206 21.72 1.73 2.90
CA THR A 206 20.57 2.62 2.80
C THR A 206 20.89 3.99 3.41
N THR A 207 20.04 4.98 3.18
CA THR A 207 20.12 6.27 3.89
C THR A 207 19.78 6.22 5.40
N ILE A 208 19.38 5.06 5.95
CA ILE A 208 18.95 4.95 7.35
C ILE A 208 20.18 4.74 8.25
N THR A 209 20.45 5.69 9.14
CA THR A 209 21.60 5.66 10.06
C THR A 209 21.20 5.46 11.53
N SER A 210 19.93 5.66 11.87
CA SER A 210 19.44 5.71 13.25
C SER A 210 18.03 5.13 13.37
N VAL A 211 17.89 4.01 14.10
CA VAL A 211 16.57 3.43 14.40
C VAL A 211 15.76 4.33 15.33
N LYS A 212 16.44 5.14 16.16
CA LYS A 212 15.78 6.10 17.04
C LYS A 212 15.07 7.17 16.21
N GLU A 213 15.74 7.73 15.21
CA GLU A 213 15.16 8.74 14.32
C GLU A 213 14.05 8.14 13.47
N MET A 214 14.25 6.92 12.94
CA MET A 214 13.22 6.22 12.17
C MET A 214 11.95 5.96 13.01
N ALA A 215 12.09 5.54 14.27
CA ALA A 215 10.94 5.36 15.16
C ALA A 215 10.20 6.68 15.43
N ALA A 216 10.93 7.78 15.61
CA ALA A 216 10.35 9.10 15.83
C ALA A 216 9.58 9.59 14.60
N TRP A 217 10.17 9.45 13.41
CA TRP A 217 9.56 9.79 12.12
C TRP A 217 8.26 9.01 11.86
N LEU A 218 8.22 7.73 12.21
CA LEU A 218 7.04 6.88 12.03
C LEU A 218 5.98 7.02 13.13
N HIS A 219 6.26 7.82 14.18
CA HIS A 219 5.46 7.86 15.41
C HIS A 219 5.25 6.46 16.05
N LEU A 220 6.28 5.60 16.00
CA LEU A 220 6.24 4.25 16.57
C LEU A 220 7.03 4.17 17.87
N SER A 221 6.63 3.21 18.72
CA SER A 221 7.49 2.81 19.83
C SER A 221 8.81 2.26 19.30
N ARG A 222 9.92 2.83 19.79
CA ARG A 222 11.27 2.35 19.49
C ARG A 222 11.45 0.86 19.84
N SER A 223 10.88 0.40 20.95
CA SER A 223 11.02 -1.00 21.36
C SER A 223 10.29 -1.96 20.42
N HIS A 224 9.15 -1.54 19.88
CA HIS A 224 8.41 -2.31 18.89
C HIS A 224 9.18 -2.39 17.56
N LEU A 225 9.67 -1.25 17.06
CA LEU A 225 10.44 -1.20 15.82
C LEU A 225 11.74 -2.02 15.90
N VAL A 226 12.50 -1.88 17.00
CA VAL A 226 13.74 -2.65 17.22
C VAL A 226 13.48 -4.15 17.23
N ARG A 227 12.36 -4.61 17.80
CA ARG A 227 12.00 -6.03 17.79
C ARG A 227 11.83 -6.55 16.37
N LYS A 228 11.05 -5.86 15.54
CA LYS A 228 10.82 -6.25 14.14
C LYS A 228 12.09 -6.20 13.29
N LEU A 229 12.93 -5.18 13.48
CA LEU A 229 14.21 -5.10 12.79
C LEU A 229 15.18 -6.23 13.21
N ARG A 230 15.14 -6.67 14.47
CA ARG A 230 15.91 -7.86 14.90
C ARG A 230 15.43 -9.14 14.22
N ASP A 231 14.12 -9.31 14.06
CA ASP A 231 13.56 -10.47 13.36
C ASP A 231 14.02 -10.47 11.89
N ALA A 232 13.95 -9.31 11.21
CA ALA A 232 14.45 -9.15 9.84
C ALA A 232 15.96 -9.34 9.70
N GLU A 233 16.75 -8.90 10.70
CA GLU A 233 18.20 -9.12 10.76
C GLU A 233 18.53 -10.61 10.97
N ALA A 234 17.76 -11.34 11.78
CA ALA A 234 17.91 -12.78 11.99
C ALA A 234 17.62 -13.59 10.72
N LEU A 235 16.72 -13.09 9.86
CA LEU A 235 16.47 -13.63 8.52
C LEU A 235 17.54 -13.20 7.48
N GLY A 236 18.58 -12.47 7.90
CA GLY A 236 19.63 -11.98 7.02
C GLY A 236 19.17 -10.90 6.04
N SER A 237 17.95 -10.40 6.18
CA SER A 237 17.34 -9.50 5.20
C SER A 237 17.84 -8.07 5.28
N ILE A 238 18.22 -7.66 6.49
CA ILE A 238 18.82 -6.36 6.79
C ILE A 238 20.00 -6.54 7.75
N GLY A 239 20.80 -5.49 7.90
CA GLY A 239 21.76 -5.41 9.00
C GLY A 239 22.39 -4.04 9.09
N TRP A 240 23.53 -3.96 9.77
CA TRP A 240 24.20 -2.70 10.09
C TRP A 240 25.68 -2.78 9.70
N GLN A 241 26.24 -1.68 9.20
CA GLN A 241 27.68 -1.60 8.88
C GLN A 241 28.55 -1.51 10.14
N GLY A 242 27.99 -1.01 11.24
CA GLY A 242 28.67 -0.94 12.52
C GLY A 242 27.71 -1.29 13.67
N LYS A 243 27.62 -0.40 14.66
CA LYS A 243 26.76 -0.63 15.82
C LYS A 243 25.29 -0.73 15.41
N ARG A 244 24.64 -1.83 15.83
CA ARG A 244 23.22 -2.09 15.57
C ARG A 244 22.34 -0.90 15.92
N GLY A 245 21.59 -0.43 14.93
CA GLY A 245 20.62 0.67 15.04
C GLY A 245 21.21 2.06 15.31
N GLN A 246 22.53 2.21 15.22
CA GLN A 246 23.30 3.46 15.42
C GLN A 246 24.38 3.62 14.34
N SER A 247 24.21 2.96 13.20
CA SER A 247 25.10 3.02 12.04
C SER A 247 24.27 2.84 10.77
N VAL A 248 24.89 2.91 9.60
CA VAL A 248 24.20 2.73 8.31
C VAL A 248 23.57 1.33 8.25
N MET A 249 22.26 1.29 8.00
CA MET A 249 21.53 0.06 7.69
C MET A 249 21.87 -0.38 6.27
N TRP A 250 22.12 -1.67 6.05
CA TRP A 250 22.16 -2.27 4.72
C TRP A 250 21.00 -3.25 4.54
N VAL A 251 20.63 -3.51 3.29
CA VAL A 251 19.64 -4.52 2.90
C VAL A 251 20.22 -5.58 1.97
N SER A 252 19.78 -6.82 2.14
CA SER A 252 20.20 -7.97 1.33
C SER A 252 19.57 -7.98 -0.06
N GLN A 253 20.15 -8.74 -0.98
CA GLN A 253 19.56 -8.99 -2.30
C GLN A 253 18.23 -9.74 -2.16
N GLY A 254 18.17 -10.75 -1.29
CA GLY A 254 16.97 -11.53 -1.02
C GLY A 254 15.78 -10.66 -0.62
N PHE A 255 15.96 -9.72 0.31
CA PHE A 255 14.90 -8.78 0.72
C PHE A 255 14.44 -7.89 -0.43
N ARG A 256 15.38 -7.39 -1.25
CA ARG A 256 15.03 -6.56 -2.42
C ARG A 256 14.21 -7.37 -3.43
N LEU A 257 14.55 -8.63 -3.67
CA LEU A 257 13.78 -9.52 -4.56
C LEU A 257 12.38 -9.81 -4.00
N GLU A 258 12.25 -10.05 -2.69
CA GLU A 258 10.95 -10.23 -2.03
C GLU A 258 10.06 -8.99 -2.21
N TYR A 259 10.61 -7.81 -1.94
CA TYR A 259 9.89 -6.55 -2.10
C TYR A 259 9.51 -6.29 -3.57
N THR A 260 10.43 -6.52 -4.51
CA THR A 260 10.18 -6.38 -5.96
C THR A 260 9.06 -7.31 -6.41
N MET A 261 9.06 -8.57 -5.98
CA MET A 261 8.00 -9.52 -6.32
C MET A 261 6.63 -9.08 -5.77
N ALA A 262 6.59 -8.61 -4.53
CA ALA A 262 5.35 -8.09 -3.94
C ALA A 262 4.80 -6.87 -4.70
N GLN A 263 5.67 -5.96 -5.17
CA GLN A 263 5.26 -4.84 -6.02
C GLN A 263 4.83 -5.32 -7.41
N ALA A 264 5.53 -6.27 -8.03
CA ALA A 264 5.16 -6.82 -9.33
C ALA A 264 3.75 -7.46 -9.32
N VAL A 265 3.40 -8.21 -8.28
CA VAL A 265 2.05 -8.74 -8.09
C VAL A 265 1.01 -7.62 -8.04
N LYS A 266 1.28 -6.57 -7.25
CA LYS A 266 0.37 -5.44 -7.11
C LYS A 266 0.21 -4.66 -8.42
N LEU A 267 1.31 -4.39 -9.12
CA LEU A 267 1.31 -3.67 -10.39
C LEU A 267 0.56 -4.45 -11.48
N ALA A 268 0.72 -5.78 -11.54
CA ALA A 268 -0.04 -6.63 -12.46
C ALA A 268 -1.56 -6.56 -12.21
N ILE A 269 -1.97 -6.58 -10.94
CA ILE A 269 -3.39 -6.42 -10.57
C ILE A 269 -3.94 -5.06 -11.03
N ILE A 270 -3.17 -4.00 -10.82
CA ILE A 270 -3.55 -2.63 -11.20
C ILE A 270 -3.65 -2.51 -12.72
N ASP A 271 -2.68 -3.05 -13.45
CA ASP A 271 -2.65 -2.99 -14.91
C ASP A 271 -3.78 -3.80 -15.55
N GLN A 272 -4.06 -5.00 -15.01
CA GLN A 272 -5.17 -5.81 -15.47
C GLN A 272 -6.51 -5.09 -15.27
N ALA A 273 -6.72 -4.46 -14.10
CA ALA A 273 -7.92 -3.68 -13.84
C ALA A 273 -8.05 -2.49 -14.81
N TYR A 274 -6.95 -1.81 -15.13
CA TYR A 274 -6.92 -0.75 -16.13
C TYR A 274 -7.28 -1.25 -17.53
N GLY A 275 -6.67 -2.35 -17.98
CA GLY A 275 -6.93 -2.94 -19.29
C GLY A 275 -8.39 -3.38 -19.47
N LEU A 276 -9.01 -3.95 -18.41
CA LEU A 276 -10.42 -4.33 -18.42
C LEU A 276 -11.37 -3.14 -18.64
N VAL A 277 -11.03 -1.96 -18.13
CA VAL A 277 -11.87 -0.76 -18.22
C VAL A 277 -11.62 0.01 -19.52
N THR A 278 -10.38 0.03 -20.00
CA THR A 278 -9.97 0.84 -21.16
C THR A 278 -9.95 0.07 -22.47
N GLY A 279 -10.00 -1.27 -22.43
CA GLY A 279 -9.96 -2.14 -23.60
C GLY A 279 -8.58 -2.30 -24.22
N VAL A 280 -7.51 -1.96 -23.47
CA VAL A 280 -6.12 -1.97 -23.94
C VAL A 280 -5.34 -3.19 -23.44
#